data_AF-A0A2E1FR15-F1
#
_entry.id   AF-A0A2E1FR15-F1
#
_cell.length_a   1.000
_cell.length_b   1.000
_cell.length_c   1.000
_cell.angle_alpha   90.00
_cell.angle_beta   90.00
_cell.angle_gamma   90.00
#
_symmetry.space_group_name_H-M   'P 1'
#
loop_
_entity.id
_entity.type
_entity.pdbx_description
1 polymer ?
#
loop_
_entity_poly.entity_id
_entity_poly.type
_entity_poly.pdbx_seq_one_letter_code
_entity_poly.pdbx_strand_id
1 'polypeptide(L)'
;MLFVTFQKEVFAQIVKDFQLDEKESNTPFKVWMANTIRVDPDRLHASFYRLDLGEGTVSKALKIEDPSMRSTMLAEQSIQRAALKVLTRFNYALKNRLNSIKN
;
A
#
# COMPACT_ATOMS: atom_id res chain seq x y z
N MET A 1 -4.24 10.94 18.15
CA MET A 1 -3.41 10.80 16.93
C MET A 1 -4.10 11.60 15.85
N LEU A 2 -3.47 12.66 15.33
CA LEU A 2 -4.09 13.49 14.31
C LEU A 2 -4.20 12.69 13.01
N PHE A 3 -5.34 12.78 12.33
CA PHE A 3 -5.61 12.11 11.04
C PHE A 3 -4.48 12.32 10.02
N VAL A 4 -3.85 13.50 10.05
CA VAL A 4 -2.68 13.85 9.23
C VAL A 4 -1.49 12.92 9.46
N THR A 5 -1.20 12.51 10.70
CA THR A 5 -0.11 11.58 11.00
C THR A 5 -0.42 10.19 10.42
N PHE A 6 -1.66 9.74 10.52
CA PHE A 6 -2.09 8.47 9.92
C PHE A 6 -1.87 8.49 8.41
N GLN A 7 -2.35 9.52 7.72
CA GLN A 7 -2.21 9.65 6.27
C GLN A 7 -0.73 9.66 5.83
N LYS A 8 0.12 10.42 6.53
CA LYS A 8 1.56 10.46 6.24
C LYS A 8 2.21 9.09 6.36
N GLU A 9 1.80 8.31 7.36
CA GLU A 9 2.33 6.97 7.62
C GLU A 9 1.83 5.95 6.60
N VAL A 10 0.59 6.09 6.11
CA VAL A 10 0.08 5.29 4.99
C VAL A 10 0.84 5.61 3.71
N PHE A 11 1.08 6.89 3.42
CA PHE A 11 1.87 7.30 2.26
C PHE A 11 3.31 6.78 2.35
N ALA A 12 3.96 6.91 3.51
CA ALA A 12 5.28 6.36 3.76
C ALA A 12 5.31 4.83 3.61
N GLN A 13 4.25 4.13 4.02
CA GLN A 13 4.12 2.70 3.83
C GLN A 13 4.05 2.32 2.34
N ILE A 14 3.32 3.09 1.53
CA ILE A 14 3.27 2.91 0.07
C ILE A 14 4.64 3.17 -0.55
N VAL A 15 5.27 4.31 -0.26
CA VAL A 15 6.62 4.63 -0.77
C VAL A 15 7.60 3.51 -0.44
N LYS A 16 7.57 2.99 0.78
CA LYS A 16 8.43 1.89 1.24
C LYS A 16 8.15 0.58 0.49
N ASP A 17 6.91 0.11 0.48
CA ASP A 17 6.59 -1.23 -0.06
C ASP A 17 6.66 -1.27 -1.60
N PHE A 18 6.39 -0.14 -2.27
CA PHE A 18 6.52 0.01 -3.72
C PHE A 18 7.90 0.51 -4.17
N GLN A 19 8.78 0.82 -3.20
CA GLN A 19 10.13 1.35 -3.44
C GLN A 19 10.11 2.56 -4.38
N LEU A 20 9.18 3.49 -4.14
CA LEU A 20 9.03 4.68 -4.99
C LEU A 20 10.22 5.61 -4.80
N ASP A 21 10.78 6.10 -5.90
CA ASP A 21 11.73 7.20 -5.85
C ASP A 21 11.01 8.55 -5.57
N GLU A 22 11.78 9.63 -5.42
CA GLU A 22 11.24 10.96 -5.14
C GLU A 22 10.23 11.42 -6.20
N LYS A 23 10.52 11.19 -7.49
CA LYS A 23 9.65 11.59 -8.60
C LYS A 23 8.37 10.76 -8.62
N GLU A 24 8.49 9.46 -8.40
CA GLU A 24 7.37 8.53 -8.37
C GLU A 24 6.46 8.78 -7.17
N SER A 25 7.03 9.16 -6.02
CA SER A 25 6.23 9.50 -4.82
C SER A 25 5.33 10.72 -5.06
N ASN A 26 5.74 11.64 -5.93
CA ASN A 26 4.95 12.81 -6.32
C ASN A 26 3.93 12.51 -7.43
N THR A 27 3.96 11.31 -8.01
CA THR A 27 3.01 10.89 -9.06
C THR A 27 1.74 10.34 -8.41
N PRO A 28 0.52 10.67 -8.91
CA PRO A 28 -0.69 10.04 -8.42
C PRO A 28 -0.57 8.50 -8.46
N PHE A 29 -0.77 7.84 -7.32
CA PHE A 29 -0.40 6.43 -7.17
C PHE A 29 -1.08 5.49 -8.19
N LYS A 30 -2.32 5.79 -8.60
CA LYS A 30 -3.02 5.10 -9.69
C LYS A 30 -2.29 5.23 -11.04
N VAL A 31 -1.74 6.42 -11.34
CA VAL A 31 -0.99 6.66 -12.58
C VAL A 31 0.32 5.88 -12.54
N TRP A 32 1.01 5.89 -11.40
CA TRP A 32 2.19 5.05 -11.19
C TRP A 32 1.85 3.57 -11.41
N MET A 33 0.79 3.07 -10.76
CA MET A 33 0.29 1.70 -10.89
C MET A 33 0.04 1.31 -12.35
N ALA A 34 -0.70 2.14 -13.10
CA ALA A 34 -1.01 1.88 -14.50
C ALA A 34 0.26 1.81 -15.37
N ASN A 35 1.23 2.70 -15.14
CA ASN A 35 2.49 2.69 -15.87
C ASN A 35 3.34 1.47 -15.52
N THR A 36 3.48 1.13 -14.24
CA THR A 36 4.31 0.02 -13.77
C THR A 36 3.76 -1.34 -14.22
N ILE A 37 2.44 -1.53 -14.26
CA ILE A 37 1.82 -2.75 -14.84
C ILE A 37 2.33 -3.02 -16.27
N ARG A 38 2.55 -1.96 -17.05
CA ARG A 38 2.97 -2.07 -18.46
C ARG A 38 4.48 -2.16 -18.62
N VAL A 39 5.23 -1.42 -17.81
CA VAL A 39 6.67 -1.19 -18.02
C VAL A 39 7.53 -2.12 -17.16
N ASP A 40 7.08 -2.45 -15.95
CA ASP A 40 7.87 -3.22 -14.97
C ASP A 40 6.95 -4.08 -14.07
N PRO A 41 6.35 -5.14 -14.64
CA PRO A 41 5.46 -6.03 -13.90
C PRO A 41 6.16 -6.79 -12.77
N ASP A 42 7.47 -7.04 -12.88
CA ASP A 42 8.25 -7.74 -11.87
C ASP A 42 8.41 -6.90 -10.60
N ARG A 43 8.75 -5.61 -10.75
CA ARG A 43 8.77 -4.67 -9.62
C ARG A 43 7.40 -4.56 -8.98
N LEU A 44 6.34 -4.57 -9.78
CA LEU A 44 4.99 -4.52 -9.26
C LEU A 44 4.66 -5.77 -8.42
N HIS A 45 4.98 -6.95 -8.94
CA HIS A 45 4.77 -8.21 -8.24
C HIS A 45 5.54 -8.27 -6.92
N ALA A 46 6.81 -7.85 -6.91
CA ALA A 46 7.62 -7.75 -5.70
C ALA A 46 7.01 -6.76 -4.68
N SER A 47 6.40 -5.68 -5.15
CA SER A 47 5.73 -4.71 -4.29
C SER A 47 4.48 -5.29 -3.63
N PHE A 48 3.69 -6.07 -4.37
CA PHE A 48 2.52 -6.76 -3.80
C PHE A 48 2.90 -7.79 -2.73
N TYR A 49 4.04 -8.47 -2.90
CA TYR A 49 4.57 -9.38 -1.88
C TYR A 49 4.96 -8.63 -0.60
N ARG A 50 5.71 -7.51 -0.71
CA ARG A 50 6.10 -6.69 0.45
C ARG A 50 4.91 -6.10 1.20
N LEU A 51 3.88 -5.72 0.45
CA LEU A 51 2.64 -5.17 1.00
C LEU A 51 1.74 -6.24 1.63
N ASP A 52 1.96 -7.51 1.28
CA ASP A 52 1.08 -8.63 1.62
C ASP A 52 -0.35 -8.39 1.09
N LEU A 53 -0.45 -8.05 -0.19
CA LEU A 53 -1.74 -7.73 -0.85
C LEU A 53 -2.63 -8.99 -1.06
N GLY A 54 -2.00 -10.16 -1.10
CA GLY A 54 -2.64 -11.45 -1.29
C GLY A 54 -2.84 -11.83 -2.77
N GLU A 55 -2.44 -13.05 -3.11
CA GLU A 55 -2.50 -13.59 -4.49
C GLU A 55 -3.91 -13.59 -5.06
N GLY A 56 -4.93 -13.88 -4.22
CA GLY A 56 -6.33 -13.86 -4.65
C GLY A 56 -6.81 -12.48 -5.09
N THR A 57 -6.36 -11.41 -4.43
CA THR A 57 -6.67 -10.03 -4.80
C THR A 57 -6.02 -9.66 -6.13
N VAL A 58 -4.74 -9.98 -6.28
CA VAL A 58 -3.97 -9.74 -7.51
C VAL A 58 -4.59 -10.50 -8.68
N SER A 59 -4.88 -11.79 -8.51
CA SER A 59 -5.49 -12.64 -9.54
C SER A 59 -6.85 -12.10 -10.00
N LYS A 60 -7.71 -11.65 -9.07
CA LYS A 60 -9.01 -11.04 -9.42
C LYS A 60 -8.82 -9.77 -10.24
N ALA A 61 -7.89 -8.90 -9.86
CA ALA A 61 -7.65 -7.67 -10.59
C ALA A 61 -7.07 -7.93 -11.99
N LEU A 62 -6.17 -8.92 -12.14
CA LEU A 62 -5.60 -9.29 -13.44
C LEU A 62 -6.64 -9.84 -14.44
N LYS A 63 -7.77 -10.37 -13.96
CA LYS A 63 -8.89 -10.82 -14.81
C LYS A 63 -9.74 -9.69 -15.38
N ILE A 64 -9.57 -8.45 -14.89
CA ILE A 64 -10.29 -7.29 -15.41
C ILE A 64 -9.69 -6.92 -16.76
N GLU A 65 -10.49 -6.95 -17.83
CA GLU A 65 -10.02 -6.61 -19.18
C GLU A 65 -9.65 -5.13 -19.29
N ASP A 66 -10.50 -4.24 -18.76
CA ASP A 66 -10.29 -2.79 -18.82
C ASP A 66 -9.03 -2.36 -18.01
N PRO A 67 -7.99 -1.84 -18.67
CA PRO A 67 -6.74 -1.47 -18.00
C PRO A 67 -6.90 -0.36 -16.94
N SER A 68 -7.85 0.57 -17.16
CA SER A 68 -8.11 1.68 -16.24
C SER A 68 -8.74 1.18 -14.94
N MET A 69 -9.73 0.29 -15.04
CA MET A 69 -10.39 -0.35 -13.92
C MET A 69 -9.43 -1.28 -13.18
N ARG A 70 -8.62 -2.06 -13.90
CA ARG A 70 -7.59 -2.95 -13.31
C ARG A 70 -6.59 -2.16 -12.47
N SER A 71 -6.02 -1.09 -13.02
CA SER A 71 -5.05 -0.25 -12.30
C SER A 71 -5.68 0.49 -11.12
N THR A 72 -6.92 0.96 -11.26
CA THR A 72 -7.67 1.60 -10.16
C THR A 72 -7.89 0.63 -9.01
N MET A 73 -8.40 -0.58 -9.29
CA MET A 73 -8.63 -1.61 -8.26
C MET A 73 -7.33 -1.99 -7.55
N LEU A 74 -6.23 -2.22 -8.29
CA LEU A 74 -4.94 -2.56 -7.67
C LEU A 74 -4.41 -1.43 -6.78
N ALA A 75 -4.54 -0.17 -7.21
CA ALA A 75 -4.12 0.98 -6.42
C ALA A 75 -4.94 1.11 -5.13
N GLU A 76 -6.27 1.00 -5.22
CA GLU A 76 -7.16 1.08 -4.05
C GLU A 76 -6.91 -0.03 -3.05
N GLN A 77 -6.82 -1.28 -3.51
CA GLN A 77 -6.53 -2.43 -2.65
C GLN A 77 -5.16 -2.28 -1.97
N SER A 78 -4.17 -1.74 -2.69
CA SER A 78 -2.86 -1.47 -2.13
C SER A 78 -2.89 -0.40 -1.04
N ILE A 79 -3.63 0.70 -1.25
CA ILE A 79 -3.81 1.75 -0.24
C ILE A 79 -4.53 1.18 0.99
N GLN A 80 -5.59 0.39 0.79
CA GLN A 80 -6.33 -0.26 1.88
C GLN A 80 -5.41 -1.18 2.69
N ARG A 81 -4.56 -1.99 2.03
CA ARG A 81 -3.63 -2.88 2.72
C ARG A 81 -2.55 -2.12 3.48
N ALA A 82 -2.00 -1.05 2.89
CA ALA A 82 -1.04 -0.17 3.56
C ALA A 82 -1.65 0.47 4.81
N ALA A 83 -2.90 0.95 4.72
CA ALA A 83 -3.65 1.48 5.85
C ALA A 83 -3.82 0.46 6.98
N LEU A 84 -4.19 -0.78 6.66
CA LEU A 84 -4.31 -1.86 7.65
C LEU A 84 -2.97 -2.18 8.33
N LYS A 85 -1.86 -2.18 7.58
CA LYS A 85 -0.52 -2.43 8.12
C LYS A 85 -0.09 -1.33 9.09
N VAL A 86 -0.36 -0.06 8.75
CA VAL A 86 -0.11 1.09 9.63
C VAL A 86 -0.99 1.03 10.88
N LEU A 87 -2.30 0.76 10.73
CA LEU A 87 -3.23 0.61 11.87
C LEU A 87 -2.76 -0.50 12.83
N THR A 88 -2.30 -1.63 12.29
CA THR A 88 -1.81 -2.75 13.09
C THR A 88 -0.62 -2.34 13.94
N ARG A 89 0.35 -1.61 13.38
CA ARG A 89 1.51 -1.09 14.13
C ARG A 89 1.09 -0.13 15.23
N PHE A 90 0.14 0.76 14.96
CA PHE A 90 -0.36 1.71 15.96
C PHE A 90 -1.09 1.02 17.10
N ASN A 91 -1.94 0.04 16.79
CA ASN A 91 -2.62 -0.75 17.82
C ASN A 91 -1.62 -1.50 18.69
N TYR A 92 -0.57 -2.09 18.10
CA TYR A 92 0.49 -2.77 18.84
C TYR A 92 1.28 -1.81 19.74
N ALA A 93 1.69 -0.64 19.22
CA ALA A 93 2.39 0.37 19.99
C ALA A 93 1.54 0.90 21.16
N LEU A 94 0.24 1.14 20.93
CA LEU A 94 -0.69 1.54 21.98
C LEU A 94 -0.83 0.46 23.06
N LYS A 95 -1.02 -0.80 22.66
CA LYS A 95 -1.11 -1.93 23.58
C LYS A 95 0.14 -2.03 24.47
N ASN A 96 1.33 -1.89 23.90
CA ASN A 96 2.58 -1.94 24.65
C ASN A 96 2.70 -0.79 25.65
N ARG A 97 2.33 0.43 25.24
CA ARG A 97 2.33 1.60 26.13
C ARG A 97 1.34 1.44 27.29
N LEU A 98 0.16 0.87 27.04
CA LEU A 98 -0.82 0.63 28.10
C LEU A 98 -0.33 -0.44 29.09
N ASN A 99 0.34 -1.47 28.60
CA ASN A 99 0.92 -2.51 29.46
C ASN A 99 2.10 -1.98 30.29
N SER A 100 2.93 -1.08 29.76
CA SER A 100 4.06 -0.50 30.50
C SER A 100 3.65 0.47 31.60
N ILE A 101 2.41 1.00 31.59
CA ILE A 101 1.87 1.89 32.63
C ILE A 101 1.25 1.08 33.79
N LYS A 102 0.88 -0.17 33.54
CA LYS A 102 0.27 -1.06 34.54
C LYS A 102 1.29 -1.79 35.43
N ASN A 103 2.57 -1.77 35.03
CA ASN A 103 3.70 -2.31 35.77
C ASN A 103 4.50 -1.17 36.40
#